data_AF-A0A7V4GEB8-F1
#
_entry.id   AF-A0A7V4GEB8-F1
#
_cell.length_a   1.000
_cell.length_b   1.000
_cell.length_c   1.000
_cell.angle_alpha   90.00
_cell.angle_beta   90.00
_cell.angle_gamma   90.00
#
_symmetry.space_group_name_H-M   'P 1'
#
loop_
_entity.id
_entity.type
_entity.pdbx_description
1 polymer ?
#
loop_
_entity_poly.entity_id
_entity_poly.type
_entity_poly.pdbx_seq_one_letter_code
_entity_poly.pdbx_strand_id
1 'polypeptide(L)'
;MSNRNRSLAATLVLALAAAGCGDDGVLPPDGDVPGDDATGADADADAGPDIEAEGEVDPGAEVAEVSPDAAAWVEIVEPADGATVDNPVRFVVAAGGVARVRLFADDWPLGETWDPAVSTERSYTFTGVGYERHVELFGYDGAGAEVAYDDLRITVRGTATDPGTLVGTMWNTYYYFADEADYAGPDDTTLYDEACNPLARVPAEFSDDVCIEGSGRLEDGRVINYADTCSCGRPCPTGGIICYAALDPAEFPWGMGSRGNPLEPLRSWAVDNSFLPFGTVLYAAEWDGVAIPAVEGLGGFTHDGCFRADDVGGAIRDNHFDFFAGTAGMWRALERIFPTRSSFTVYRDGERCRYLAR
;
A
#
# COMPACT_ATOMS: atom_id res chain seq x y z
N MET A 1 49.61 11.54 -19.79
CA MET A 1 49.41 13.01 -19.73
C MET A 1 47.99 13.28 -20.22
N SER A 2 47.03 13.29 -19.29
CA SER A 2 46.38 14.49 -18.73
C SER A 2 45.30 15.05 -19.68
N ASN A 3 44.04 14.61 -19.53
CA ASN A 3 42.98 15.18 -18.67
C ASN A 3 42.18 16.29 -19.40
N ARG A 4 40.86 16.08 -19.62
CA ARG A 4 39.80 16.86 -18.96
C ARG A 4 38.39 16.48 -19.45
N ASN A 5 37.63 15.93 -18.49
CA ASN A 5 36.18 16.01 -18.35
C ASN A 5 35.64 17.43 -18.58
N ARG A 6 34.49 17.53 -19.24
CA ARG A 6 33.44 18.50 -18.89
C ARG A 6 32.07 17.83 -19.00
N SER A 7 31.55 17.47 -17.83
CA SER A 7 30.13 17.31 -17.56
C SER A 7 29.45 18.68 -17.72
N LEU A 8 28.32 18.70 -18.44
CA LEU A 8 27.39 19.82 -18.51
C LEU A 8 26.04 19.26 -18.08
N ALA A 9 25.71 19.49 -16.81
CA ALA A 9 24.36 19.35 -16.30
C ALA A 9 23.50 20.45 -16.94
N ALA A 10 22.50 20.07 -17.72
CA ALA A 10 21.47 20.97 -18.19
C ALA A 10 20.29 20.93 -17.21
N THR A 11 20.25 21.89 -16.29
CA THR A 11 19.06 22.17 -15.49
C THR A 11 18.09 22.95 -16.37
N LEU A 12 17.01 22.31 -16.84
CA LEU A 12 15.93 22.99 -17.55
C LEU A 12 14.78 23.27 -16.57
N VAL A 13 14.56 24.55 -16.27
CA VAL A 13 13.37 25.05 -15.57
C VAL A 13 12.28 25.22 -16.62
N LEU A 14 11.30 24.32 -16.64
CA LEU A 14 10.10 24.46 -17.44
C LEU A 14 9.01 25.06 -16.54
N ALA A 15 8.63 26.31 -16.84
CA ALA A 15 7.45 26.94 -16.26
C ALA A 15 6.33 26.82 -17.29
N LEU A 16 5.20 26.21 -16.95
CA LEU A 16 3.95 26.42 -17.70
C LEU A 16 2.70 26.18 -16.85
N ALA A 17 1.68 26.93 -17.22
CA ALA A 17 0.45 27.19 -16.48
C ALA A 17 -0.56 26.05 -16.57
N ALA A 18 -1.24 25.78 -15.45
CA ALA A 18 -2.47 25.01 -15.43
C ALA A 18 -3.59 25.84 -16.09
N ALA A 19 -3.96 25.50 -17.33
CA ALA A 19 -5.17 26.01 -17.94
C ALA A 19 -6.34 25.12 -17.51
N GLY A 20 -7.17 25.64 -16.60
CA GLY A 20 -8.43 25.02 -16.24
C GLY A 20 -9.44 25.14 -17.36
N CYS A 21 -10.14 24.04 -17.65
CA CYS A 21 -11.42 24.09 -18.33
C CYS A 21 -12.44 24.73 -17.37
N GLY A 22 -12.80 25.99 -17.63
CA GLY A 22 -13.84 26.71 -16.90
C GLY A 22 -15.21 26.50 -17.54
N ASP A 23 -16.09 25.84 -16.80
CA ASP A 23 -17.52 25.71 -17.05
C ASP A 23 -18.24 26.91 -16.40
N ASP A 24 -19.01 27.66 -17.18
CA ASP A 24 -19.71 28.87 -16.77
C ASP A 24 -21.00 28.50 -15.99
N GLY A 25 -20.84 28.16 -14.71
CA GLY A 25 -21.93 27.91 -13.76
C GLY A 25 -22.03 29.00 -12.70
N VAL A 26 -22.89 29.99 -12.95
CA VAL A 26 -23.25 31.08 -12.01
C VAL A 26 -23.78 30.52 -10.69
N LEU A 27 -23.09 30.79 -9.58
CA LEU A 27 -23.62 30.59 -8.21
C LEU A 27 -24.06 31.94 -7.61
N PRO A 28 -25.24 32.04 -6.98
CA PRO A 28 -25.70 33.23 -6.28
C PRO A 28 -25.05 33.41 -4.89
N PRO A 29 -25.07 34.63 -4.34
CA PRO A 29 -24.26 35.02 -3.19
C PRO A 29 -24.78 34.54 -1.83
N ASP A 30 -23.81 34.51 -0.90
CA ASP A 30 -23.87 34.15 0.50
C ASP A 30 -25.08 34.73 1.26
N GLY A 31 -25.75 33.84 2.01
CA GLY A 31 -26.72 34.19 3.04
C GLY A 31 -26.09 34.06 4.42
N ASP A 32 -25.95 35.20 5.08
CA ASP A 32 -25.69 35.35 6.52
C ASP A 32 -26.61 34.49 7.38
N VAL A 33 -26.05 33.77 8.36
CA VAL A 33 -26.76 33.36 9.58
C VAL A 33 -25.85 33.60 10.79
N PRO A 34 -26.36 34.19 11.89
CA PRO A 34 -25.56 34.71 12.99
C PRO A 34 -25.21 33.64 14.03
N GLY A 35 -24.19 33.95 14.84
CA GLY A 35 -23.76 33.15 15.97
C GLY A 35 -24.75 33.12 17.12
N ASP A 36 -24.56 32.14 17.99
CA ASP A 36 -25.10 32.12 19.35
C ASP A 36 -24.02 31.69 20.33
N ASP A 37 -23.79 32.58 21.29
CA ASP A 37 -23.12 32.39 22.55
C ASP A 37 -23.89 31.43 23.46
N ALA A 38 -23.18 30.58 24.20
CA ALA A 38 -23.56 30.13 25.54
C ALA A 38 -22.30 29.59 26.25
N THR A 39 -21.58 30.41 27.04
CA THR A 39 -21.75 30.61 28.50
C THR A 39 -21.97 29.32 29.31
N GLY A 40 -20.91 28.91 30.01
CA GLY A 40 -20.89 28.72 31.46
C GLY A 40 -21.46 27.42 32.04
N ALA A 41 -20.62 26.68 32.76
CA ALA A 41 -20.87 26.32 34.16
C ALA A 41 -19.63 25.68 34.79
N ASP A 42 -19.05 26.41 35.75
CA ASP A 42 -18.25 25.88 36.84
C ASP A 42 -19.12 24.96 37.73
N ALA A 43 -18.53 23.89 38.25
CA ALA A 43 -18.98 23.24 39.48
C ALA A 43 -17.77 22.62 40.19
N ASP A 44 -17.37 23.30 41.27
CA ASP A 44 -16.54 22.81 42.36
C ASP A 44 -17.28 21.77 43.24
N ALA A 45 -16.47 21.02 44.00
CA ALA A 45 -16.78 20.22 45.20
C ALA A 45 -17.49 18.86 44.95
N ASP A 46 -17.28 17.79 45.73
CA ASP A 46 -16.84 17.68 47.11
C ASP A 46 -16.45 16.20 47.41
N ALA A 47 -15.66 16.05 48.47
CA ALA A 47 -15.55 14.91 49.41
C ALA A 47 -15.45 13.45 48.92
N GLY A 48 -14.37 12.79 49.36
CA GLY A 48 -14.20 11.34 49.32
C GLY A 48 -15.11 10.57 50.30
N PRO A 49 -14.90 9.26 50.37
CA PRO A 49 -14.60 8.69 51.68
C PRO A 49 -13.38 7.76 51.65
N ASP A 50 -12.55 7.90 52.68
CA ASP A 50 -11.60 6.90 53.13
C ASP A 50 -12.34 5.60 53.47
N ILE A 51 -11.99 4.52 52.78
CA ILE A 51 -12.35 3.15 53.20
C ILE A 51 -11.06 2.48 53.66
N GLU A 52 -10.82 2.56 54.96
CA GLU A 52 -9.96 1.61 55.66
C GLU A 52 -10.72 0.30 55.82
N ALA A 53 -10.33 -0.71 55.07
CA ALA A 53 -10.75 -2.09 55.25
C ALA A 53 -9.52 -2.93 55.60
N GLU A 54 -9.19 -3.00 56.89
CA GLU A 54 -8.29 -4.01 57.42
C GLU A 54 -9.02 -5.35 57.45
N GLY A 55 -8.82 -6.15 56.41
CA GLY A 55 -9.24 -7.55 56.36
C GLY A 55 -8.22 -8.42 57.08
N GLU A 56 -8.64 -9.02 58.19
CA GLU A 56 -7.90 -10.07 58.90
C GLU A 56 -7.54 -11.22 57.94
N VAL A 57 -6.24 -11.52 57.86
CA VAL A 57 -5.71 -12.67 57.12
C VAL A 57 -5.94 -13.91 57.97
N ASP A 58 -6.88 -14.77 57.54
CA ASP A 58 -7.06 -16.11 58.09
C ASP A 58 -5.87 -17.01 57.67
N PRO A 59 -5.01 -17.47 58.60
CA PRO A 59 -3.87 -18.33 58.27
C PRO A 59 -4.26 -19.82 58.12
N GLY A 60 -5.55 -20.13 58.01
CA GLY A 60 -6.08 -21.50 58.05
C GLY A 60 -6.58 -22.08 56.72
N ALA A 61 -6.30 -21.47 55.56
CA ALA A 61 -6.71 -22.05 54.28
C ALA A 61 -5.96 -23.37 54.02
N GLU A 62 -6.64 -24.49 54.27
CA GLU A 62 -6.24 -25.82 53.84
C GLU A 62 -5.86 -25.76 52.37
N VAL A 63 -4.59 -26.06 52.07
CA VAL A 63 -4.13 -26.47 50.75
C VAL A 63 -4.98 -27.66 50.33
N ALA A 64 -5.99 -27.40 49.50
CA ALA A 64 -6.79 -28.44 48.89
C ALA A 64 -5.83 -29.40 48.18
N GLU A 65 -5.74 -30.63 48.68
CA GLU A 65 -4.97 -31.68 48.02
C GLU A 65 -5.53 -31.84 46.61
N VAL A 66 -4.69 -31.51 45.61
CA VAL A 66 -5.01 -31.67 44.20
C VAL A 66 -5.31 -33.14 43.99
N SER A 67 -6.59 -33.44 43.79
CA SER A 67 -7.04 -34.80 43.53
C SER A 67 -6.30 -35.32 42.28
N PRO A 68 -5.53 -36.41 42.37
CA PRO A 68 -4.73 -36.93 41.25
C PRO A 68 -5.55 -37.48 40.08
N ASP A 69 -6.88 -37.40 40.15
CA ASP A 69 -7.84 -37.88 39.15
C ASP A 69 -8.46 -36.75 38.30
N ALA A 70 -7.95 -35.52 38.36
CA ALA A 70 -8.41 -34.46 37.46
C ALA A 70 -8.08 -34.84 36.01
N ALA A 71 -9.11 -34.93 35.15
CA ALA A 71 -8.97 -35.25 33.74
C ALA A 71 -8.03 -34.24 33.04
N ALA A 72 -7.22 -34.71 32.10
CA ALA A 72 -6.33 -33.87 31.31
C ALA A 72 -7.14 -32.87 30.48
N TRP A 73 -6.68 -31.62 30.41
CA TRP A 73 -7.31 -30.54 29.65
C TRP A 73 -6.28 -29.52 29.16
N VAL A 74 -6.64 -28.82 28.07
CA VAL A 74 -5.91 -27.68 27.51
C VAL A 74 -6.94 -26.62 27.08
N GLU A 75 -6.53 -25.36 27.04
CA GLU A 75 -7.35 -24.22 26.60
C GLU A 75 -6.46 -23.16 25.94
N ILE A 76 -6.91 -22.61 24.81
CA ILE A 76 -6.32 -21.40 24.22
C ILE A 76 -7.04 -20.18 24.83
N VAL A 77 -6.38 -19.54 25.80
CA VAL A 77 -6.93 -18.40 26.56
C VAL A 77 -6.88 -17.11 25.74
N GLU A 78 -5.78 -16.89 25.01
CA GLU A 78 -5.65 -15.79 24.06
C GLU A 78 -5.00 -16.29 22.76
N PRO A 79 -5.42 -15.81 21.58
CA PRO A 79 -6.57 -14.93 21.35
C PRO A 79 -7.92 -15.65 21.52
N ALA A 80 -9.02 -14.88 21.58
CA ALA A 80 -10.37 -15.46 21.63
C ALA A 80 -10.79 -16.04 20.27
N ASP A 81 -11.70 -17.03 20.28
CA ASP A 81 -12.31 -17.55 19.05
C ASP A 81 -13.04 -16.46 18.25
N GLY A 82 -12.84 -16.45 16.94
CA GLY A 82 -13.27 -15.43 15.99
C GLY A 82 -12.44 -14.14 15.99
N ALA A 83 -11.41 -14.02 16.83
CA ALA A 83 -10.64 -12.78 16.94
C ALA A 83 -9.88 -12.43 15.66
N THR A 84 -9.73 -11.14 15.42
CA THR A 84 -8.78 -10.63 14.43
C THR A 84 -7.55 -10.07 15.14
N VAL A 85 -6.37 -10.61 14.83
CA VAL A 85 -5.13 -10.38 15.60
C VAL A 85 -3.98 -9.93 14.71
N ASP A 86 -3.06 -9.15 15.28
CA ASP A 86 -1.83 -8.74 14.60
C ASP A 86 -0.82 -9.90 14.50
N ASN A 87 0.05 -9.85 13.49
CA ASN A 87 1.12 -10.80 13.25
C ASN A 87 2.47 -10.22 13.71
N PRO A 88 3.26 -10.84 14.61
CA PRO A 88 3.13 -12.18 15.13
C PRO A 88 1.99 -12.33 16.15
N VAL A 89 1.33 -13.49 16.10
CA VAL A 89 0.27 -13.84 17.05
C VAL A 89 0.92 -14.35 18.32
N ARG A 90 0.51 -13.81 19.48
CA ARG A 90 0.83 -14.35 20.81
C ARG A 90 -0.34 -15.23 21.25
N PHE A 91 -0.05 -16.50 21.49
CA PHE A 91 -0.95 -17.48 22.08
C PHE A 91 -0.65 -17.59 23.57
N VAL A 92 -1.69 -17.45 24.41
CA VAL A 92 -1.66 -17.78 25.83
C VAL A 92 -2.49 -19.04 26.01
N VAL A 93 -1.90 -20.05 26.65
CA VAL A 93 -2.55 -21.34 26.88
C VAL A 93 -2.63 -21.65 28.37
N ALA A 94 -3.68 -22.36 28.75
CA ALA A 94 -3.83 -22.98 30.06
C ALA A 94 -3.94 -24.49 29.88
N ALA A 95 -3.43 -25.25 30.87
CA ALA A 95 -3.42 -26.70 30.78
C ALA A 95 -3.36 -27.35 32.17
N GLY A 96 -3.93 -28.55 32.30
CA GLY A 96 -3.85 -29.38 33.49
C GLY A 96 -3.81 -30.86 33.14
N GLY A 97 -3.05 -31.66 33.88
CA GLY A 97 -2.95 -33.10 33.63
C GLY A 97 -2.23 -33.50 32.33
N VAL A 98 -1.47 -32.58 31.72
CA VAL A 98 -0.65 -32.83 30.51
C VAL A 98 0.82 -32.55 30.76
N ALA A 99 1.71 -33.25 30.07
CA ALA A 99 3.17 -33.07 30.15
C ALA A 99 3.72 -32.12 29.07
N ARG A 100 3.08 -32.08 27.89
CA ARG A 100 3.49 -31.24 26.77
C ARG A 100 2.28 -30.71 26.01
N VAL A 101 2.43 -29.59 25.33
CA VAL A 101 1.42 -29.05 24.41
C VAL A 101 2.04 -28.69 23.06
N ARG A 102 1.22 -28.61 22.01
CA ARG A 102 1.62 -28.17 20.67
C ARG A 102 0.48 -27.45 19.95
N LEU A 103 0.82 -26.36 19.25
CA LEU A 103 -0.10 -25.63 18.40
C LEU A 103 0.07 -26.03 16.92
N PHE A 104 -1.05 -26.02 16.20
CA PHE A 104 -1.13 -26.12 14.74
C PHE A 104 -1.99 -24.98 14.20
N ALA A 105 -1.75 -24.57 12.95
CA ALA A 105 -2.71 -23.82 12.18
C ALA A 105 -2.86 -24.46 10.80
N ASP A 106 -4.09 -24.76 10.39
CA ASP A 106 -4.41 -25.39 9.11
C ASP A 106 -3.55 -26.65 8.86
N ASP A 107 -3.55 -27.58 9.83
CA ASP A 107 -2.72 -28.80 9.86
C ASP A 107 -1.19 -28.59 9.94
N TRP A 108 -0.71 -27.34 10.00
CA TRP A 108 0.71 -27.02 10.05
C TRP A 108 1.20 -26.71 11.47
N PRO A 109 2.26 -27.35 11.98
CA PRO A 109 2.72 -27.10 13.33
C PRO A 109 3.32 -25.69 13.50
N LEU A 110 2.90 -24.98 14.55
CA LEU A 110 3.40 -23.65 14.92
C LEU A 110 4.68 -23.70 15.78
N GLY A 111 5.38 -24.84 15.72
CA GLY A 111 6.62 -25.10 16.47
C GLY A 111 6.75 -26.53 16.98
N GLU A 112 7.73 -26.72 17.86
CA GLU A 112 7.93 -27.94 18.64
C GLU A 112 6.99 -27.96 19.85
N THR A 113 6.77 -29.15 20.42
CA THR A 113 6.05 -29.31 21.68
C THR A 113 6.78 -28.59 22.82
N TRP A 114 6.06 -27.97 23.76
CA TRP A 114 6.66 -27.37 24.96
C TRP A 114 5.94 -27.79 26.25
N ASP A 115 6.58 -27.56 27.40
CA ASP A 115 6.01 -27.83 28.72
C ASP A 115 5.17 -26.61 29.18
N PRO A 116 3.83 -26.75 29.30
CA PRO A 116 2.97 -25.64 29.69
C PRO A 116 3.19 -25.19 31.15
N ALA A 117 3.81 -26.01 32.00
CA ALA A 117 4.21 -25.61 33.35
C ALA A 117 5.45 -24.69 33.37
N VAL A 118 6.23 -24.67 32.28
CA VAL A 118 7.39 -23.80 32.10
C VAL A 118 7.03 -22.51 31.37
N SER A 119 6.15 -22.60 30.35
CA SER A 119 5.67 -21.43 29.60
C SER A 119 4.21 -21.62 29.21
N THR A 120 3.38 -20.67 29.61
CA THR A 120 1.98 -20.56 29.16
C THR A 120 1.86 -19.77 27.86
N GLU A 121 2.96 -19.28 27.29
CA GLU A 121 2.95 -18.42 26.11
C GLU A 121 3.73 -19.00 24.93
N ARG A 122 3.23 -18.73 23.71
CA ARG A 122 3.91 -19.01 22.45
C ARG A 122 3.64 -17.89 21.44
N SER A 123 4.68 -17.43 20.76
CA SER A 123 4.52 -16.48 19.64
C SER A 123 4.80 -17.16 18.30
N TYR A 124 4.02 -16.82 17.28
CA TYR A 124 4.20 -17.34 15.92
C TYR A 124 3.96 -16.25 14.86
N THR A 125 4.87 -16.18 13.87
CA THR A 125 4.74 -15.30 12.71
C THR A 125 4.14 -16.07 11.52
N PHE A 126 2.94 -15.70 11.11
CA PHE A 126 2.29 -16.27 9.93
C PHE A 126 2.88 -15.69 8.63
N THR A 127 3.08 -16.52 7.61
CA THR A 127 3.52 -16.07 6.27
C THR A 127 2.35 -15.69 5.35
N GLY A 128 1.11 -16.04 5.72
CA GLY A 128 -0.11 -15.59 5.04
C GLY A 128 -1.09 -14.96 6.04
N VAL A 129 -1.66 -13.82 5.67
CA VAL A 129 -2.56 -13.01 6.51
C VAL A 129 -3.81 -12.60 5.73
N GLY A 130 -4.82 -12.05 6.39
CA GLY A 130 -6.04 -11.52 5.75
C GLY A 130 -7.16 -12.54 5.54
N TYR A 131 -7.04 -13.75 6.10
CA TYR A 131 -8.08 -14.77 6.06
C TYR A 131 -8.14 -15.57 7.37
N GLU A 132 -9.27 -16.26 7.56
CA GLU A 132 -9.51 -17.11 8.73
C GLU A 132 -8.56 -18.31 8.75
N ARG A 133 -8.02 -18.61 9.93
CA ARG A 133 -7.14 -19.72 10.27
C ARG A 133 -7.84 -20.60 11.29
N HIS A 134 -7.77 -21.91 11.10
CA HIS A 134 -8.14 -22.87 12.15
C HIS A 134 -6.90 -23.19 12.97
N VAL A 135 -6.89 -22.84 14.26
CA VAL A 135 -5.77 -23.07 15.17
C VAL A 135 -6.17 -24.16 16.17
N GLU A 136 -5.31 -25.14 16.35
CA GLU A 136 -5.55 -26.30 17.21
C GLU A 136 -4.45 -26.42 18.27
N LEU A 137 -4.84 -26.72 19.50
CA LEU A 137 -3.95 -26.98 20.63
C LEU A 137 -4.13 -28.42 21.10
N PHE A 138 -3.05 -29.20 21.02
CA PHE A 138 -3.01 -30.58 21.50
C PHE A 138 -2.22 -30.68 22.81
N GLY A 139 -2.75 -31.43 23.78
CA GLY A 139 -2.07 -31.79 25.02
C GLY A 139 -1.65 -33.26 25.03
N TYR A 140 -0.41 -33.53 25.44
CA TYR A 140 0.20 -34.87 25.46
C TYR A 140 0.62 -35.29 26.87
N ASP A 141 0.51 -36.59 27.18
CA ASP A 141 1.01 -37.18 28.41
C ASP A 141 2.55 -37.42 28.38
N GLY A 142 3.10 -37.97 29.47
CA GLY A 142 4.53 -38.28 29.57
C GLY A 142 5.03 -39.38 28.62
N ALA A 143 4.13 -40.16 28.02
CA ALA A 143 4.45 -41.17 27.00
C ALA A 143 4.31 -40.62 25.57
N GLY A 144 3.83 -39.38 25.42
CA GLY A 144 3.59 -38.73 24.13
C GLY A 144 2.24 -39.06 23.50
N ALA A 145 1.31 -39.69 24.24
CA ALA A 145 -0.05 -39.89 23.77
C ALA A 145 -0.86 -38.59 23.94
N GLU A 146 -1.66 -38.28 22.93
CA GLU A 146 -2.62 -37.17 23.00
C GLU A 146 -3.72 -37.49 24.02
N VAL A 147 -3.98 -36.56 24.94
CA VAL A 147 -4.93 -36.73 26.05
C VAL A 147 -5.86 -35.52 26.24
N ALA A 148 -5.64 -34.42 25.51
CA ALA A 148 -6.46 -33.21 25.57
C ALA A 148 -6.38 -32.43 24.24
N TYR A 149 -7.44 -31.67 23.92
CA TYR A 149 -7.60 -30.91 22.68
C TYR A 149 -8.42 -29.64 22.92
N ASP A 150 -8.07 -28.56 22.23
CA ASP A 150 -8.86 -27.34 22.10
C ASP A 150 -8.60 -26.69 20.73
N ASP A 151 -9.53 -25.87 20.24
CA ASP A 151 -9.41 -25.20 18.94
C ASP A 151 -10.11 -23.84 18.88
N LEU A 152 -9.64 -23.00 17.95
CA LEU A 152 -10.25 -21.71 17.67
C LEU A 152 -10.10 -21.30 16.21
N ARG A 153 -10.81 -20.25 15.82
CA ARG A 153 -10.64 -19.56 14.54
C ARG A 153 -10.12 -18.15 14.78
N ILE A 154 -9.08 -17.75 14.06
CA ILE A 154 -8.61 -16.35 14.06
C ILE A 154 -8.43 -15.84 12.65
N THR A 155 -8.63 -14.54 12.44
CA THR A 155 -8.10 -13.85 11.27
C THR A 155 -6.80 -13.18 11.66
N VAL A 156 -5.68 -13.60 11.06
CA VAL A 156 -4.41 -12.93 11.28
C VAL A 156 -4.34 -11.76 10.32
N ARG A 157 -4.32 -10.53 10.83
CA ARG A 157 -3.90 -9.37 10.05
C ARG A 157 -2.38 -9.35 10.06
N GLY A 158 -1.76 -8.84 8.99
CA GLY A 158 -0.40 -8.35 9.16
C GLY A 158 -0.40 -7.44 10.39
N THR A 159 0.68 -7.37 11.16
CA THR A 159 0.83 -6.27 12.12
C THR A 159 0.36 -5.00 11.43
N ALA A 160 -0.25 -4.06 12.17
CA ALA A 160 -0.19 -2.65 11.82
C ALA A 160 1.29 -2.31 11.62
N THR A 161 1.79 -2.69 10.46
CA THR A 161 3.18 -2.87 10.14
C THR A 161 3.64 -1.45 10.11
N ASP A 162 4.71 -1.17 10.87
CA ASP A 162 5.29 0.16 10.99
C ASP A 162 5.08 0.89 9.66
N PRO A 163 4.17 1.89 9.62
CA PRO A 163 3.85 2.56 8.36
C PRO A 163 5.13 3.26 7.84
N GLY A 164 6.11 3.45 8.72
CA GLY A 164 7.40 4.01 8.47
C GLY A 164 7.48 5.43 8.98
N THR A 165 8.44 6.18 8.45
CA THR A 165 8.60 7.60 8.79
C THR A 165 7.53 8.42 8.06
N LEU A 166 6.77 9.23 8.79
CA LEU A 166 5.84 10.19 8.19
C LEU A 166 6.59 11.12 7.23
N VAL A 167 6.19 11.10 5.96
CA VAL A 167 6.63 12.06 4.94
C VAL A 167 5.82 13.35 5.08
N GLY A 168 4.51 13.20 5.30
CA GLY A 168 3.56 14.29 5.45
C GLY A 168 2.35 14.10 4.54
N THR A 169 1.66 15.21 4.23
CA THR A 169 0.54 15.21 3.29
C THR A 169 1.04 15.39 1.87
N MET A 170 0.70 14.47 0.99
CA MET A 170 0.97 14.55 -0.45
C MET A 170 -0.33 14.53 -1.25
N TRP A 171 -0.34 15.08 -2.46
CA TRP A 171 -1.52 15.12 -3.32
C TRP A 171 -1.26 14.54 -4.71
N ASN A 172 -2.32 14.00 -5.32
CA ASN A 172 -2.18 13.21 -6.55
C ASN A 172 -2.63 13.93 -7.83
N THR A 173 -2.03 13.53 -8.93
CA THR A 173 -2.65 13.43 -10.26
C THR A 173 -2.63 11.95 -10.69
N TYR A 174 -3.05 11.68 -11.91
CA TYR A 174 -2.90 10.38 -12.55
C TYR A 174 -2.24 10.50 -13.91
N TYR A 175 -1.47 9.47 -14.25
CA TYR A 175 -0.99 9.21 -15.60
C TYR A 175 -1.22 7.74 -15.94
N TYR A 176 -1.22 7.40 -17.23
CA TYR A 176 -1.52 6.06 -17.71
C TYR A 176 -0.65 5.66 -18.89
N PHE A 177 -0.75 4.41 -19.33
CA PHE A 177 -0.06 3.91 -20.50
C PHE A 177 -1.02 3.96 -21.69
N ALA A 178 -0.72 4.79 -22.69
CA ALA A 178 -1.61 4.98 -23.84
C ALA A 178 -1.63 3.73 -24.72
N ASP A 179 -2.81 3.22 -25.10
CA ASP A 179 -2.94 2.12 -26.06
C ASP A 179 -3.49 2.65 -27.38
N GLU A 180 -2.75 2.47 -28.47
CA GLU A 180 -3.15 2.96 -29.79
C GLU A 180 -4.53 2.44 -30.21
N ALA A 181 -4.91 1.23 -29.76
CA ALA A 181 -6.21 0.63 -30.05
C ALA A 181 -7.41 1.43 -29.50
N ASP A 182 -7.19 2.34 -28.55
CA ASP A 182 -8.24 3.19 -27.98
C ASP A 182 -8.58 4.40 -28.87
N TYR A 183 -7.79 4.66 -29.91
CA TYR A 183 -7.91 5.85 -30.73
C TYR A 183 -8.45 5.52 -32.12
N ALA A 184 -9.43 6.31 -32.56
CA ALA A 184 -9.99 6.21 -33.90
C ALA A 184 -9.37 7.24 -34.83
N GLY A 185 -9.33 6.93 -36.13
CA GLY A 185 -8.90 7.88 -37.16
C GLY A 185 -7.85 7.29 -38.09
N PRO A 186 -7.35 8.09 -39.04
CA PRO A 186 -6.27 7.66 -39.92
C PRO A 186 -4.92 7.72 -39.21
N ASP A 187 -4.05 6.76 -39.54
CA ASP A 187 -2.63 6.79 -39.18
C ASP A 187 -1.91 7.85 -40.00
N ASP A 188 -2.03 9.11 -39.61
CA ASP A 188 -1.50 10.24 -40.36
C ASP A 188 -0.25 10.87 -39.74
N THR A 189 0.03 10.57 -38.48
CA THR A 189 1.08 11.17 -37.67
C THR A 189 2.23 10.20 -37.49
N THR A 190 3.45 10.60 -37.86
CA THR A 190 4.63 9.73 -37.73
C THR A 190 5.29 9.91 -36.36
N LEU A 191 5.50 8.81 -35.64
CA LEU A 191 6.38 8.76 -34.47
C LEU A 191 7.80 8.45 -34.92
N TYR A 192 8.79 9.04 -34.24
CA TYR A 192 10.21 8.92 -34.60
C TYR A 192 11.03 8.39 -33.43
N ASP A 193 12.11 7.67 -33.75
CA ASP A 193 13.16 7.32 -32.80
C ASP A 193 14.16 8.46 -32.61
N GLU A 194 15.08 8.32 -31.64
CA GLU A 194 16.13 9.32 -31.35
C GLU A 194 17.07 9.58 -32.54
N ALA A 195 17.17 8.64 -33.48
CA ALA A 195 17.95 8.79 -34.71
C ALA A 195 17.12 9.38 -35.87
N CYS A 196 15.91 9.86 -35.59
CA CYS A 196 14.95 10.40 -36.54
C CYS A 196 14.51 9.41 -37.64
N ASN A 197 14.56 8.12 -37.36
CA ASN A 197 13.92 7.11 -38.20
C ASN A 197 12.43 7.02 -37.83
N PRO A 198 11.53 6.87 -38.81
CA PRO A 198 10.12 6.59 -38.54
C PRO A 198 9.95 5.25 -37.79
N LEU A 199 9.23 5.27 -36.66
CA LEU A 199 8.88 4.09 -35.87
C LEU A 199 7.53 3.50 -36.26
N ALA A 200 6.53 4.37 -36.43
CA ALA A 200 5.15 4.03 -36.76
C ALA A 200 4.43 5.28 -37.31
N ARG A 201 3.33 5.06 -38.04
CA ARG A 201 2.33 6.10 -38.28
C ARG A 201 1.11 5.72 -37.45
N VAL A 202 0.55 6.70 -36.75
CA VAL A 202 -0.47 6.50 -35.71
C VAL A 202 -1.51 7.63 -35.80
N PRO A 203 -2.67 7.49 -35.15
CA PRO A 203 -3.63 8.58 -35.01
C PRO A 203 -3.03 9.78 -34.28
N ALA A 204 -3.38 11.00 -34.71
CA ALA A 204 -2.85 12.23 -34.13
C ALA A 204 -3.15 12.37 -32.62
N GLU A 205 -4.33 11.90 -32.17
CA GLU A 205 -4.74 11.93 -30.77
C GLU A 205 -3.90 10.96 -29.92
N PHE A 206 -3.63 9.73 -30.40
CA PHE A 206 -2.69 8.83 -29.74
C PHE A 206 -1.31 9.46 -29.60
N SER A 207 -0.82 10.13 -30.66
CA SER A 207 0.47 10.83 -30.60
C SER A 207 0.49 11.99 -29.60
N ASP A 208 -0.65 12.63 -29.31
CA ASP A 208 -0.74 13.68 -28.28
C ASP A 208 -0.73 13.06 -26.88
N ASP A 209 -1.51 12.02 -26.65
CA ASP A 209 -1.59 11.40 -25.33
C ASP A 209 -0.29 10.66 -25.00
N VAL A 210 0.29 9.87 -25.91
CA VAL A 210 1.56 9.16 -25.65
C VAL A 210 2.74 10.10 -25.37
N CYS A 211 2.70 11.35 -25.86
CA CYS A 211 3.74 12.33 -25.58
C CYS A 211 3.56 12.98 -24.19
N ILE A 212 2.32 13.11 -23.71
CA ILE A 212 1.99 13.65 -22.38
C ILE A 212 2.25 12.59 -21.32
N GLU A 213 1.75 11.37 -21.56
CA GLU A 213 1.85 10.23 -20.65
C GLU A 213 3.27 9.62 -20.63
N GLY A 214 4.02 9.78 -21.72
CA GLY A 214 5.42 9.37 -21.84
C GLY A 214 5.63 7.89 -22.21
N SER A 215 4.58 7.07 -22.28
CA SER A 215 4.65 5.66 -22.70
C SER A 215 3.37 5.19 -23.36
N GLY A 216 3.49 4.21 -24.28
CA GLY A 216 2.31 3.59 -24.89
C GLY A 216 2.59 2.32 -25.66
N ARG A 217 1.52 1.68 -26.14
CA ARG A 217 1.54 0.47 -26.97
C ARG A 217 0.98 0.79 -28.34
N LEU A 218 1.71 0.33 -29.35
CA LEU A 218 1.29 0.39 -30.75
C LEU A 218 0.35 -0.78 -31.07
N GLU A 219 -0.45 -0.66 -32.13
CA GLU A 219 -1.39 -1.70 -32.57
C GLU A 219 -0.68 -3.03 -32.91
N ASP A 220 0.59 -2.96 -33.34
CA ASP A 220 1.44 -4.13 -33.60
C ASP A 220 2.03 -4.79 -32.33
N GLY A 221 1.67 -4.28 -31.14
CA GLY A 221 2.04 -4.81 -29.84
C GLY A 221 3.36 -4.30 -29.29
N ARG A 222 4.15 -3.53 -30.05
CA ARG A 222 5.37 -2.90 -29.54
C ARG A 222 5.03 -1.92 -28.43
N VAL A 223 5.89 -1.88 -27.41
CA VAL A 223 5.86 -0.85 -26.36
C VAL A 223 6.84 0.25 -26.75
N ILE A 224 6.40 1.49 -26.64
CA ILE A 224 7.23 2.68 -26.86
C ILE A 224 7.25 3.54 -25.60
N ASN A 225 8.36 4.26 -25.42
CA ASN A 225 8.61 5.12 -24.26
C ASN A 225 9.27 6.40 -24.72
N TYR A 226 9.03 7.50 -24.01
CA TYR A 226 9.83 8.72 -24.14
C TYR A 226 11.32 8.36 -24.06
N ALA A 227 12.10 8.84 -25.02
CA ALA A 227 13.55 8.69 -25.02
C ALA A 227 14.25 10.04 -24.80
N ASP A 228 14.01 10.99 -25.70
CA ASP A 228 14.54 12.35 -25.59
C ASP A 228 13.70 13.33 -26.43
N THR A 229 14.01 14.62 -26.30
CA THR A 229 13.60 15.64 -27.24
C THR A 229 14.46 15.60 -28.51
N CYS A 230 13.84 15.81 -29.68
CA CYS A 230 14.49 15.71 -30.98
C CYS A 230 13.96 16.76 -31.97
N SER A 231 14.52 16.83 -33.19
CA SER A 231 14.12 17.83 -34.20
C SER A 231 13.07 17.33 -35.20
N CYS A 232 12.79 16.02 -35.21
CA CYS A 232 11.97 15.35 -36.22
C CYS A 232 10.60 14.89 -35.73
N GLY A 233 10.40 14.84 -34.41
CA GLY A 233 9.12 14.46 -33.81
C GLY A 233 8.02 15.49 -34.06
N ARG A 234 6.82 15.17 -33.56
CA ARG A 234 5.71 16.12 -33.47
C ARG A 234 5.84 16.96 -32.18
N PRO A 235 5.53 18.27 -32.20
CA PRO A 235 5.43 19.06 -30.97
C PRO A 235 4.38 18.47 -30.03
N CYS A 236 4.76 18.24 -28.77
CA CYS A 236 3.83 17.77 -27.76
C CYS A 236 2.95 18.93 -27.26
N PRO A 237 1.65 18.72 -26.95
CA PRO A 237 0.77 19.78 -26.44
C PRO A 237 1.29 20.46 -25.16
N THR A 238 2.03 19.72 -24.34
CA THR A 238 2.66 20.21 -23.10
C THR A 238 4.06 20.83 -23.31
N GLY A 239 4.58 20.78 -24.53
CA GLY A 239 5.85 21.38 -24.94
C GLY A 239 6.93 20.36 -25.30
N GLY A 240 7.94 20.82 -26.05
CA GLY A 240 8.99 19.96 -26.59
C GLY A 240 8.58 19.25 -27.88
N ILE A 241 9.55 18.56 -28.49
CA ILE A 241 9.36 17.72 -29.67
C ILE A 241 9.93 16.36 -29.30
N ILE A 242 9.08 15.34 -29.20
CA ILE A 242 9.41 14.08 -28.52
C ILE A 242 9.81 13.01 -29.53
N CYS A 243 10.85 12.25 -29.20
CA CYS A 243 11.22 11.00 -29.85
C CYS A 243 11.17 9.84 -28.86
N TYR A 244 10.95 8.64 -29.40
CA TYR A 244 10.64 7.45 -28.60
C TYR A 244 11.70 6.36 -28.76
N ALA A 245 11.79 5.48 -27.77
CA ALA A 245 12.47 4.21 -27.88
C ALA A 245 11.44 3.09 -27.93
N ALA A 246 11.65 2.10 -28.81
CA ALA A 246 10.93 0.83 -28.73
C ALA A 246 11.56 -0.02 -27.62
N LEU A 247 10.74 -0.55 -26.73
CA LEU A 247 11.15 -1.35 -25.58
C LEU A 247 10.89 -2.84 -25.82
N ASP A 248 11.57 -3.69 -25.03
CA ASP A 248 11.20 -5.10 -24.93
C ASP A 248 9.92 -5.22 -24.08
N PRO A 249 8.77 -5.65 -24.64
CA PRO A 249 7.52 -5.78 -23.90
C PRO A 249 7.56 -6.86 -22.82
N ALA A 250 8.53 -7.79 -22.85
CA ALA A 250 8.70 -8.77 -21.79
C ALA A 250 9.36 -8.16 -20.53
N GLU A 251 10.20 -7.15 -20.70
CA GLU A 251 10.88 -6.44 -19.62
C GLU A 251 10.05 -5.23 -19.14
N PHE A 252 9.47 -4.47 -20.08
CA PHE A 252 8.73 -3.23 -19.84
C PHE A 252 7.30 -3.33 -20.38
N PRO A 253 6.44 -4.21 -19.83
CA PRO A 253 5.09 -4.42 -20.36
C PRO A 253 4.20 -3.18 -20.30
N TRP A 254 4.52 -2.24 -19.40
CA TRP A 254 3.78 -1.00 -19.12
C TRP A 254 4.63 0.26 -19.27
N GLY A 255 5.73 0.18 -20.00
CA GLY A 255 6.70 1.26 -20.10
C GLY A 255 7.77 1.23 -19.01
N MET A 256 8.67 2.20 -19.10
CA MET A 256 9.90 2.32 -18.34
C MET A 256 9.91 3.63 -17.56
N GLY A 257 10.12 3.53 -16.25
CA GLY A 257 10.30 4.70 -15.40
C GLY A 257 11.67 5.36 -15.60
N SER A 258 11.82 6.55 -15.02
CA SER A 258 12.99 7.44 -15.19
C SER A 258 14.38 6.86 -14.92
N ARG A 259 14.51 5.66 -14.33
CA ARG A 259 15.79 4.98 -14.08
C ARG A 259 15.94 3.61 -14.75
N GLY A 260 15.14 3.32 -15.77
CA GLY A 260 15.24 2.03 -16.47
C GLY A 260 14.54 0.89 -15.75
N ASN A 261 13.68 1.18 -14.78
CA ASN A 261 12.83 0.22 -14.08
C ASN A 261 11.50 0.03 -14.83
N PRO A 262 10.89 -1.16 -14.78
CA PRO A 262 9.53 -1.33 -15.28
C PRO A 262 8.52 -0.63 -14.36
N LEU A 263 7.56 0.06 -14.97
CA LEU A 263 6.41 0.61 -14.25
C LEU A 263 5.40 -0.51 -13.95
N GLU A 264 4.76 -0.40 -12.79
CA GLU A 264 3.77 -1.34 -12.29
C GLU A 264 2.44 -0.60 -12.06
N PRO A 265 1.39 -0.90 -12.84
CA PRO A 265 0.07 -0.30 -12.63
C PRO A 265 -0.38 -0.44 -11.18
N LEU A 266 -0.99 0.63 -10.65
CA LEU A 266 -1.50 0.69 -9.29
C LEU A 266 -0.43 0.60 -8.20
N ARG A 267 0.87 0.65 -8.53
CA ARG A 267 1.99 0.57 -7.58
C ARG A 267 3.04 1.66 -7.77
N SER A 268 3.33 2.02 -9.01
CA SER A 268 4.35 3.02 -9.35
C SER A 268 3.82 4.45 -9.20
N TRP A 269 4.59 5.31 -8.55
CA TRP A 269 4.37 6.75 -8.48
C TRP A 269 5.50 7.51 -9.17
N ALA A 270 5.13 8.54 -9.94
CA ALA A 270 6.06 9.59 -10.31
C ALA A 270 6.16 10.60 -9.15
N VAL A 271 7.37 10.96 -8.75
CA VAL A 271 7.62 11.86 -7.60
C VAL A 271 8.70 12.90 -7.89
N ASP A 272 8.78 13.92 -7.06
CA ASP A 272 9.95 14.80 -7.01
C ASP A 272 11.10 14.12 -6.25
N ASN A 273 12.15 13.71 -6.98
CA ASN A 273 13.31 13.03 -6.42
C ASN A 273 14.14 13.87 -5.42
N SER A 274 13.94 15.19 -5.36
CA SER A 274 14.53 16.04 -4.33
C SER A 274 13.78 15.99 -3.00
N PHE A 275 12.51 15.60 -3.03
CA PHE A 275 11.62 15.43 -1.88
C PHE A 275 11.57 13.96 -1.42
N LEU A 276 11.34 13.03 -2.35
CA LEU A 276 11.31 11.59 -2.12
C LEU A 276 12.31 10.87 -3.01
N PRO A 277 13.35 10.21 -2.44
CA PRO A 277 14.31 9.47 -3.25
C PRO A 277 13.63 8.40 -4.11
N PHE A 278 14.13 8.22 -5.33
CA PHE A 278 13.74 7.11 -6.19
C PHE A 278 13.89 5.76 -5.46
N GLY A 279 12.95 4.84 -5.71
CA GLY A 279 12.90 3.49 -5.13
C GLY A 279 12.34 3.43 -3.72
N THR A 280 12.03 4.58 -3.11
CA THR A 280 11.41 4.63 -1.78
C THR A 280 10.08 3.86 -1.81
N VAL A 281 9.89 2.96 -0.84
CA VAL A 281 8.61 2.30 -0.61
C VAL A 281 7.73 3.21 0.25
N LEU A 282 6.49 3.39 -0.17
CA LEU A 282 5.56 4.36 0.37
C LEU A 282 4.31 3.66 0.88
N TYR A 283 3.77 4.14 1.97
CA TYR A 283 2.46 3.77 2.48
C TYR A 283 1.56 5.01 2.51
N ALA A 284 0.43 4.97 1.80
CA ALA A 284 -0.60 6.00 1.88
C ALA A 284 -1.83 5.42 2.60
N ALA A 285 -2.11 5.93 3.79
CA ALA A 285 -3.09 5.33 4.69
C ALA A 285 -4.51 5.29 4.11
N GLU A 286 -4.89 6.31 3.35
CA GLU A 286 -6.23 6.41 2.75
C GLU A 286 -6.43 5.43 1.59
N TRP A 287 -5.36 4.88 1.02
CA TRP A 287 -5.44 3.80 0.02
C TRP A 287 -5.52 2.40 0.64
N ASP A 288 -5.31 2.25 1.94
CA ASP A 288 -5.43 0.95 2.61
C ASP A 288 -6.90 0.54 2.74
N GLY A 289 -7.23 -0.65 2.26
CA GLY A 289 -8.60 -1.17 2.28
C GLY A 289 -9.47 -0.68 1.12
N VAL A 290 -8.94 0.11 0.19
CA VAL A 290 -9.71 0.62 -0.96
C VAL A 290 -9.95 -0.48 -1.98
N ALA A 291 -11.22 -0.74 -2.29
CA ALA A 291 -11.60 -1.68 -3.34
C ALA A 291 -11.32 -1.08 -4.73
N ILE A 292 -10.37 -1.67 -5.46
CA ILE A 292 -10.03 -1.26 -6.83
C ILE A 292 -10.97 -1.96 -7.80
N PRO A 293 -11.70 -1.22 -8.67
CA PRO A 293 -12.58 -1.83 -9.66
C PRO A 293 -11.77 -2.66 -10.66
N ALA A 294 -12.38 -3.71 -11.21
CA ALA A 294 -11.77 -4.44 -12.32
C ALA A 294 -12.03 -3.67 -13.63
N VAL A 295 -10.99 -3.17 -14.28
CA VAL A 295 -11.06 -2.41 -15.54
C VAL A 295 -9.93 -2.87 -16.45
N GLU A 296 -10.25 -3.28 -17.67
CA GLU A 296 -9.26 -3.64 -18.72
C GLU A 296 -8.21 -4.68 -18.25
N GLY A 297 -8.62 -5.62 -17.40
CA GLY A 297 -7.74 -6.67 -16.87
C GLY A 297 -6.86 -6.22 -15.70
N LEU A 298 -7.00 -4.97 -15.23
CA LEU A 298 -6.38 -4.45 -14.02
C LEU A 298 -7.39 -4.36 -12.87
N GLY A 299 -6.90 -4.36 -11.62
CA GLY A 299 -7.74 -4.17 -10.43
C GLY A 299 -8.51 -5.42 -10.00
N GLY A 300 -9.68 -5.24 -9.38
CA GLY A 300 -10.49 -6.32 -8.82
C GLY A 300 -10.01 -6.84 -7.47
N PHE A 301 -9.19 -6.06 -6.76
CA PHE A 301 -8.62 -6.40 -5.46
C PHE A 301 -8.76 -5.23 -4.48
N THR A 302 -8.51 -5.50 -3.20
CA THR A 302 -8.42 -4.47 -2.16
C THR A 302 -6.97 -3.97 -2.07
N HIS A 303 -6.76 -2.69 -2.31
CA HIS A 303 -5.45 -2.06 -2.21
C HIS A 303 -4.97 -2.03 -0.75
N ASP A 304 -3.67 -2.22 -0.53
CA ASP A 304 -3.04 -2.34 0.79
C ASP A 304 -2.30 -1.07 1.22
N GLY A 305 -2.52 0.02 0.49
CA GLY A 305 -1.88 1.33 0.67
C GLY A 305 -0.43 1.42 0.22
N CYS A 306 0.17 0.36 -0.34
CA CYS A 306 1.60 0.33 -0.66
C CYS A 306 1.94 0.73 -2.09
N PHE A 307 2.98 1.56 -2.22
CA PHE A 307 3.47 2.13 -3.49
C PHE A 307 5.00 2.19 -3.53
N ARG A 308 5.54 2.54 -4.70
CA ARG A 308 6.98 2.77 -4.91
C ARG A 308 7.22 4.02 -5.76
N ALA A 309 8.18 4.83 -5.35
CA ALA A 309 8.68 5.98 -6.12
C ALA A 309 9.49 5.49 -7.33
N ASP A 310 8.85 5.35 -8.48
CA ASP A 310 9.39 4.64 -9.64
C ASP A 310 9.64 5.54 -10.84
N ASP A 311 9.21 6.79 -10.76
CA ASP A 311 9.25 7.66 -11.92
C ASP A 311 9.40 9.14 -11.53
N VAL A 312 9.53 10.00 -12.54
CA VAL A 312 9.48 11.46 -12.39
C VAL A 312 8.67 12.07 -13.53
N GLY A 313 8.07 13.23 -13.29
CA GLY A 313 7.45 14.04 -14.34
C GLY A 313 7.88 15.50 -14.23
N GLY A 314 7.89 16.23 -15.35
CA GLY A 314 8.38 17.61 -15.38
C GLY A 314 7.61 18.57 -14.47
N ALA A 315 6.31 18.30 -14.29
CA ALA A 315 5.39 19.05 -13.44
C ALA A 315 5.29 18.52 -12.00
N ILE A 316 5.88 17.36 -11.69
CA ILE A 316 5.80 16.72 -10.38
C ILE A 316 6.85 17.36 -9.46
N ARG A 317 6.39 18.16 -8.49
CA ARG A 317 7.22 18.98 -7.61
C ARG A 317 6.79 18.88 -6.16
N ASP A 318 7.75 18.93 -5.25
CA ASP A 318 7.52 18.93 -3.80
C ASP A 318 6.64 17.74 -3.37
N ASN A 319 5.49 18.00 -2.72
CA ASN A 319 4.57 16.99 -2.20
C ASN A 319 3.51 16.52 -3.22
N HIS A 320 3.68 16.83 -4.50
CA HIS A 320 2.87 16.28 -5.60
C HIS A 320 3.42 14.92 -6.02
N PHE A 321 2.56 13.93 -6.21
CA PHE A 321 2.89 12.70 -6.92
C PHE A 321 1.90 12.43 -8.05
N ASP A 322 2.34 11.67 -9.05
CA ASP A 322 1.50 11.15 -10.11
C ASP A 322 1.30 9.65 -9.94
N PHE A 323 0.05 9.20 -9.89
CA PHE A 323 -0.27 7.79 -9.70
C PHE A 323 -0.34 7.08 -11.06
N PHE A 324 0.44 6.02 -11.26
CA PHE A 324 0.38 5.24 -12.48
C PHE A 324 -0.84 4.31 -12.50
N ALA A 325 -1.87 4.69 -13.26
CA ALA A 325 -3.13 3.96 -13.33
C ALA A 325 -3.05 2.68 -14.17
N GLY A 326 -2.04 2.56 -15.04
CA GLY A 326 -1.96 1.51 -16.05
C GLY A 326 -2.72 1.89 -17.31
N THR A 327 -4.05 2.03 -17.26
CA THR A 327 -4.84 2.37 -18.47
C THR A 327 -5.70 3.63 -18.29
N ALA A 328 -6.12 4.23 -19.40
CA ALA A 328 -7.05 5.37 -19.39
C ALA A 328 -8.40 5.00 -18.75
N GLY A 329 -8.89 3.78 -18.99
CA GLY A 329 -10.09 3.26 -18.35
C GLY A 329 -9.95 3.18 -16.83
N MET A 330 -8.81 2.67 -16.34
CA MET A 330 -8.52 2.61 -14.91
C MET A 330 -8.39 4.01 -14.30
N TRP A 331 -7.66 4.94 -14.93
CA TRP A 331 -7.55 6.32 -14.47
C TRP A 331 -8.92 6.95 -14.22
N ARG A 332 -9.83 6.89 -15.22
CA ARG A 332 -11.19 7.43 -15.08
C ARG A 332 -11.98 6.75 -13.95
N ALA A 333 -11.66 5.51 -13.61
CA ALA A 333 -12.26 4.80 -12.49
C ALA A 333 -11.70 5.28 -11.14
N LEU A 334 -10.39 5.51 -11.06
CA LEU A 334 -9.74 6.03 -9.86
C LEU A 334 -10.16 7.47 -9.55
N GLU A 335 -10.39 8.31 -10.55
CA GLU A 335 -10.96 9.67 -10.38
C GLU A 335 -12.30 9.69 -9.62
N ARG A 336 -13.07 8.60 -9.68
CA ARG A 336 -14.33 8.48 -8.91
C ARG A 336 -14.13 8.07 -7.45
N ILE A 337 -12.95 7.56 -7.12
CA ILE A 337 -12.57 7.12 -5.77
C ILE A 337 -11.80 8.26 -5.09
N PHE A 338 -10.71 8.69 -5.72
CA PHE A 338 -9.89 9.81 -5.30
C PHE A 338 -9.70 10.75 -6.48
N PRO A 339 -10.49 11.83 -6.58
CA PRO A 339 -10.33 12.82 -7.64
C PRO A 339 -8.91 13.40 -7.66
N THR A 340 -8.45 13.85 -8.83
CA THR A 340 -7.22 14.66 -8.93
C THR A 340 -7.20 15.77 -7.88
N ARG A 341 -6.03 15.95 -7.23
CA ARG A 341 -5.78 16.80 -6.05
C ARG A 341 -6.38 16.30 -4.75
N SER A 342 -6.73 15.02 -4.65
CA SER A 342 -6.93 14.38 -3.35
C SER A 342 -5.61 14.38 -2.57
N SER A 343 -5.71 14.42 -1.24
CA SER A 343 -4.56 14.48 -0.33
C SER A 343 -4.49 13.25 0.54
N PHE A 344 -3.26 12.79 0.81
CA PHE A 344 -2.97 11.52 1.45
C PHE A 344 -1.91 11.69 2.53
N THR A 345 -2.08 10.96 3.63
CA THR A 345 -1.08 10.84 4.70
C THR A 345 -0.07 9.77 4.29
N VAL A 346 1.12 10.21 3.90
CA VAL A 346 2.16 9.35 3.34
C VAL A 346 3.27 9.08 4.34
N TYR A 347 3.65 7.81 4.43
CA TYR A 347 4.79 7.31 5.19
C TYR A 347 5.77 6.63 4.24
N ARG A 348 7.04 6.53 4.64
CA ARG A 348 8.08 5.86 3.87
C ARG A 348 8.89 4.87 4.68
N ASP A 349 9.45 3.90 3.98
CA ASP A 349 10.44 2.94 4.51
C ASP A 349 9.92 2.09 5.68
N GLY A 350 8.60 1.97 5.81
CA GLY A 350 7.94 1.11 6.78
C GLY A 350 8.01 -0.37 6.42
N GLU A 351 7.97 -1.24 7.42
CA GLU A 351 7.96 -2.70 7.21
C GLU A 351 6.78 -3.15 6.35
N ARG A 352 5.67 -2.39 6.39
CA ARG A 352 4.43 -2.68 5.67
C ARG A 352 4.63 -2.86 4.17
N CYS A 353 5.35 -1.93 3.56
CA CYS A 353 5.54 -1.87 2.11
C CYS A 353 6.92 -2.39 1.69
N ARG A 354 7.67 -2.98 2.61
CA ARG A 354 9.02 -3.50 2.36
C ARG A 354 9.06 -4.57 1.26
N TYR A 355 7.96 -5.31 1.08
CA TYR A 355 7.85 -6.32 0.03
C TYR A 355 7.93 -5.74 -1.40
N LEU A 356 7.73 -4.43 -1.57
CA LEU A 356 7.86 -3.73 -2.86
C LEU A 356 9.29 -3.24 -3.15
N ALA A 357 10.21 -3.28 -2.17
CA ALA A 357 11.58 -2.84 -2.35
C ALA A 357 12.31 -3.76 -3.34
N ARG A 358 13.08 -3.18 -4.26
CA ARG A 358 13.84 -3.90 -5.29
C ARG A 358 15.33 -3.60 -5.22
#